data_AF-A0A9D7JEV5-F1
#
_entry.id   AF-A0A9D7JEV5-F1
#
_cell.length_a   1.000
_cell.length_b   1.000
_cell.length_c   1.000
_cell.angle_alpha   90.00
_cell.angle_beta   90.00
_cell.angle_gamma   90.00
#
_symmetry.space_group_name_H-M   'P 1'
#
loop_
_entity.id
_entity.type
_entity.pdbx_description
1 polymer ?
#
loop_
_entity_poly.entity_id
_entity_poly.type
_entity_poly.pdbx_seq_one_letter_code
_entity_poly.pdbx_strand_id
1 'polypeptide(L)'
;MRAVRKIAINLLLVLAASLLLLSGALAHAGLVASDPADGSVLAAAPATLTLSFTEPVTPLVFTLVSPSGERRDLDGALATDQQVTQALPAELGRGTHLLSWRVVSADGHPVAGSLVFSIGEPGTRPVVATGPDAVLATAIWAVRAGLYAALFVGVGAAVFGLVVAPLPAPLRPLPIVSAGIGLLLAPLALGLQGLDALGVGFGRLLSTAPWATALSTSYGASFIAALVAFAATLAAAGLGRSRLGASFVVLAWIAAALAPVLSGHAGTAAPEWLSRPAVFLHIAGLVYWIGALIPLGWLLRSAGTAAPAALERFSKQIPLAIAPIVVSGIALAALQMGPPGAAWLSAYGVLLGAKLVLLAGLFGLALWNRAVLTRPVLAGADPARRRLRCSIGVELLLVLAIFGVVAGWRFTPPPRVVAETAAQPAHLHLHGEAAMADLTFTPGRAGPMLLRIWLTDAGFAAISPRSVALSLSNPALGIERLRRSVEPAADGFWEAPLLLPAGGTWTVELDLRIDSFTLVKLAGQVDLNP
;
A
#
# COMPACT_ATOMS: atom_id res chain seq x y z
N MET A 1 -31.66 -21.72 10.97
CA MET A 1 -31.25 -20.31 10.75
C MET A 1 -30.64 -19.65 12.00
N ARG A 2 -31.27 -19.72 13.20
CA ARG A 2 -30.71 -19.10 14.43
C ARG A 2 -29.32 -19.63 14.83
N ALA A 3 -29.08 -20.94 14.74
CA ALA A 3 -27.78 -21.55 15.07
C ALA A 3 -26.65 -21.14 14.10
N VAL A 4 -26.91 -21.18 12.79
CA VAL A 4 -25.95 -20.73 11.75
C VAL A 4 -25.62 -19.25 11.90
N ARG A 5 -26.61 -18.41 12.23
CA ARG A 5 -26.41 -16.98 12.52
C ARG A 5 -25.53 -16.75 13.76
N LYS A 6 -25.72 -17.53 14.84
CA LYS A 6 -24.86 -17.43 16.04
C LYS A 6 -23.42 -17.87 15.77
N ILE A 7 -23.23 -18.96 15.01
CA ILE A 7 -21.89 -19.44 14.63
C ILE A 7 -21.18 -18.42 13.74
N ALA A 8 -21.87 -17.84 12.74
CA ALA A 8 -21.32 -16.81 11.89
C ALA A 8 -20.89 -15.56 12.68
N ILE A 9 -21.72 -15.12 13.64
CA ILE A 9 -21.38 -13.98 14.53
C ILE A 9 -20.15 -14.30 15.37
N ASN A 10 -20.09 -15.48 16.00
CA ASN A 10 -18.94 -15.86 16.84
C ASN A 10 -17.65 -15.98 16.02
N LEU A 11 -17.69 -16.53 14.81
CA LEU A 11 -16.53 -16.59 13.91
C LEU A 11 -16.10 -15.19 13.46
N LEU A 12 -17.05 -14.29 13.18
CA LEU A 12 -16.75 -12.90 12.83
C LEU A 12 -16.09 -12.16 14.00
N LEU A 13 -16.54 -12.43 15.24
CA LEU A 13 -15.99 -11.83 16.45
C LEU A 13 -14.59 -12.37 16.77
N VAL A 14 -14.37 -13.68 16.63
CA VAL A 14 -13.05 -14.30 16.81
C VAL A 14 -12.06 -13.77 15.77
N LEU A 15 -12.50 -13.62 14.51
CA LEU A 15 -11.67 -13.05 13.46
C LEU A 15 -11.40 -11.55 13.65
N ALA A 16 -12.42 -10.78 14.08
CA ALA A 16 -12.23 -9.38 14.42
C ALA A 16 -11.23 -9.23 15.56
N ALA A 17 -11.29 -10.10 16.58
CA ALA A 17 -10.33 -10.13 17.68
C ALA A 17 -8.93 -10.55 17.23
N SER A 18 -8.78 -11.51 16.33
CA SER A 18 -7.46 -11.92 15.81
C SER A 18 -6.83 -10.85 14.92
N LEU A 19 -7.62 -10.09 14.15
CA LEU A 19 -7.13 -8.96 13.36
C LEU A 19 -6.57 -7.81 14.21
N LEU A 20 -6.94 -7.73 15.50
CA LEU A 20 -6.39 -6.77 16.47
C LEU A 20 -5.03 -7.19 17.05
N LEU A 21 -4.63 -8.46 16.90
CA LEU A 21 -3.45 -9.04 17.54
C LEU A 21 -2.21 -9.13 16.62
N LEU A 22 -2.32 -8.79 15.34
CA LEU A 22 -1.17 -8.74 14.44
C LEU A 22 -0.40 -7.43 14.70
N SER A 23 0.84 -7.54 15.17
CA SER A 23 1.71 -6.40 15.46
C SER A 23 2.16 -5.68 14.18
N GLY A 24 2.33 -4.36 14.30
CA GLY A 24 2.42 -3.45 13.18
C GLY A 24 3.79 -3.32 12.55
N ALA A 25 3.78 -3.28 11.22
CA ALA A 25 4.84 -2.72 10.41
C ALA A 25 4.13 -1.81 9.41
N LEU A 26 4.62 -0.57 9.27
CA LEU A 26 4.24 0.24 8.13
C LEU A 26 4.58 -0.55 6.86
N ALA A 27 3.91 -0.23 5.77
CA ALA A 27 3.71 -1.17 4.68
C ALA A 27 4.46 -0.86 3.40
N HIS A 28 4.85 0.38 3.19
CA HIS A 28 5.40 0.83 1.92
C HIS A 28 6.70 1.58 2.12
N ALA A 29 7.80 0.86 1.93
CA ALA A 29 9.14 1.36 2.11
C ALA A 29 9.51 2.38 1.03
N GLY A 30 9.83 3.61 1.44
CA GLY A 30 10.53 4.59 0.60
C GLY A 30 12.03 4.58 0.92
N LEU A 31 12.88 4.79 -0.09
CA LEU A 31 14.30 5.05 0.17
C LEU A 31 14.45 6.42 0.84
N VAL A 32 15.20 6.45 1.93
CA VAL A 32 15.46 7.64 2.76
C VAL A 32 16.86 8.15 2.55
N ALA A 33 17.85 7.26 2.51
CA ALA A 33 19.25 7.63 2.35
C ALA A 33 20.04 6.48 1.74
N SER A 34 21.22 6.78 1.21
CA SER A 34 22.18 5.78 0.78
C SER A 34 23.59 6.19 1.16
N ASP A 35 24.44 5.20 1.39
CA ASP A 35 25.88 5.37 1.49
C ASP A 35 26.57 4.38 0.53
N PRO A 36 27.28 4.83 -0.51
CA PRO A 36 27.49 6.23 -0.90
C PRO A 36 26.19 6.98 -1.23
N ALA A 37 26.20 8.31 -1.06
CA ALA A 37 25.08 9.16 -1.46
C ALA A 37 24.85 9.15 -2.99
N ASP A 38 23.61 9.37 -3.42
CA ASP A 38 23.28 9.45 -4.85
C ASP A 38 24.04 10.61 -5.51
N GLY A 39 24.62 10.33 -6.67
CA GLY A 39 25.46 11.24 -7.43
C GLY A 39 26.87 11.47 -6.85
N SER A 40 27.26 10.78 -5.77
CA SER A 40 28.57 10.95 -5.14
C SER A 40 29.73 10.58 -6.07
N VAL A 41 30.87 11.25 -5.87
CA VAL A 41 32.14 10.96 -6.57
C VAL A 41 33.15 10.49 -5.54
N LEU A 42 33.58 9.25 -5.65
CA LEU A 42 34.42 8.55 -4.70
C LEU A 42 35.85 8.46 -5.22
N ALA A 43 36.84 8.63 -4.33
CA ALA A 43 38.24 8.48 -4.71
C ALA A 43 38.61 7.02 -5.05
N ALA A 44 37.96 6.06 -4.39
CA ALA A 44 38.18 4.63 -4.54
C ALA A 44 36.84 3.88 -4.57
N ALA A 45 36.85 2.64 -5.07
CA ALA A 45 35.68 1.78 -5.10
C ALA A 45 35.22 1.45 -3.67
N PRO A 46 33.93 1.65 -3.32
CA PRO A 46 33.41 1.24 -2.03
C PRO A 46 33.24 -0.29 -1.98
N ALA A 47 33.51 -0.90 -0.83
CA ALA A 47 33.34 -2.34 -0.65
C ALA A 47 31.86 -2.74 -0.54
N THR A 48 31.03 -1.84 -0.02
CA THR A 48 29.60 -2.05 0.21
C THR A 48 28.82 -0.80 -0.14
N LEU A 49 27.53 -0.97 -0.42
CA LEU A 49 26.56 0.10 -0.55
C LEU A 49 25.39 -0.18 0.38
N THR A 50 25.03 0.80 1.19
CA THR A 50 23.94 0.72 2.17
C THR A 50 22.77 1.58 1.71
N LEU A 51 21.57 1.01 1.70
CA LEU A 51 20.31 1.69 1.41
C LEU A 51 19.46 1.72 2.68
N SER A 52 19.07 2.91 3.14
CA SER A 52 18.19 3.09 4.29
C SER A 52 16.77 3.39 3.81
N PHE A 53 15.81 2.63 4.30
CA PHE A 53 14.40 2.75 3.97
C PHE A 53 13.58 3.30 5.14
N THR A 54 12.34 3.72 4.89
CA THR A 54 11.41 4.12 5.95
C THR A 54 10.95 2.96 6.82
N GLU A 55 11.15 1.72 6.35
CA GLU A 55 10.60 0.50 6.88
C GLU A 55 11.48 -0.71 6.52
N PRO A 56 11.34 -1.83 7.23
CA PRO A 56 12.00 -3.07 6.84
C PRO A 56 11.59 -3.53 5.44
N VAL A 57 12.59 -3.94 4.66
CA VAL A 57 12.39 -4.48 3.31
C VAL A 57 13.12 -5.80 3.13
N THR A 58 12.58 -6.65 2.25
CA THR A 58 13.26 -7.86 1.80
C THR A 58 13.96 -7.58 0.46
N PRO A 59 15.30 -7.76 0.37
CA PRO A 59 16.03 -7.58 -0.88
C PRO A 59 15.65 -8.67 -1.89
N LEU A 60 15.47 -8.29 -3.16
CA LEU A 60 15.16 -9.23 -4.23
C LEU A 60 16.24 -9.28 -5.31
N VAL A 61 16.50 -8.14 -5.96
CA VAL A 61 17.39 -8.07 -7.11
C VAL A 61 18.25 -6.83 -6.99
N PHE A 62 19.55 -6.97 -7.17
CA PHE A 62 20.50 -5.87 -7.27
C PHE A 62 21.28 -6.05 -8.55
N THR A 63 21.35 -5.01 -9.37
CA THR A 63 22.06 -5.03 -10.65
C THR A 63 22.97 -3.82 -10.71
N LEU A 64 24.27 -4.05 -10.85
CA LEU A 64 25.26 -3.02 -11.10
C LEU A 64 25.43 -2.83 -12.60
N VAL A 65 25.40 -1.59 -13.05
CA VAL A 65 25.70 -1.19 -14.43
C VAL A 65 27.01 -0.40 -14.40
N SER A 66 28.00 -0.91 -15.13
CA SER A 66 29.33 -0.30 -15.20
C SER A 66 29.35 0.91 -16.15
N PRO A 67 30.44 1.70 -16.18
CA PRO A 67 30.62 2.82 -17.11
C PRO A 67 30.58 2.41 -18.59
N SER A 68 30.90 1.15 -18.90
CA SER A 68 30.80 0.62 -20.28
C SER A 68 29.36 0.24 -20.67
N GLY A 69 28.41 0.28 -19.73
CA GLY A 69 27.04 -0.16 -19.91
C GLY A 69 26.82 -1.66 -19.65
N GLU A 70 27.86 -2.39 -19.24
CA GLU A 70 27.75 -3.80 -18.85
C GLU A 70 26.90 -3.95 -17.58
N ARG A 71 25.96 -4.89 -17.60
CA ARG A 71 25.07 -5.19 -16.48
C ARG A 71 25.54 -6.45 -15.76
N ARG A 72 25.61 -6.39 -14.43
CA ARG A 72 25.98 -7.49 -13.56
C ARG A 72 25.01 -7.58 -12.40
N ASP A 73 24.30 -8.71 -12.28
CA ASP A 73 23.52 -9.00 -11.09
C ASP A 73 24.44 -9.27 -9.90
N LEU A 74 24.05 -8.78 -8.73
CA LEU A 74 24.77 -8.88 -7.48
C LEU A 74 24.01 -9.79 -6.52
N ASP A 75 24.76 -10.65 -5.85
CA ASP A 75 24.28 -11.49 -4.76
C ASP A 75 24.72 -10.90 -3.41
N GLY A 76 24.18 -11.44 -2.31
CA GLY A 76 24.66 -11.12 -0.96
C GLY A 76 24.11 -9.83 -0.36
N ALA A 77 23.01 -9.30 -0.86
CA ALA A 77 22.25 -8.26 -0.17
C ALA A 77 21.76 -8.77 1.19
N LEU A 78 22.09 -8.06 2.26
CA LEU A 78 21.64 -8.36 3.61
C LEU A 78 20.74 -7.24 4.11
N ALA A 79 19.53 -7.59 4.56
CA ALA A 79 18.65 -6.65 5.25
C ALA A 79 18.79 -6.81 6.76
N THR A 80 18.95 -5.69 7.46
CA THR A 80 18.92 -5.59 8.92
C THR A 80 18.07 -4.37 9.27
N ASP A 81 16.96 -4.59 9.97
CA ASP A 81 15.93 -3.58 10.24
C ASP A 81 15.50 -2.84 8.96
N GLN A 82 15.74 -1.54 8.87
CA GLN A 82 15.36 -0.69 7.73
C GLN A 82 16.52 -0.45 6.76
N GLN A 83 17.66 -1.13 6.94
CA GLN A 83 18.83 -1.00 6.09
C GLN A 83 19.05 -2.25 5.24
N VAL A 84 19.45 -2.04 3.99
CA VAL A 84 19.95 -3.08 3.09
C VAL A 84 21.39 -2.78 2.72
N THR A 85 22.30 -3.68 3.07
CA THR A 85 23.70 -3.60 2.69
C THR A 85 23.98 -4.56 1.55
N GLN A 86 24.45 -4.02 0.42
CA GLN A 86 24.85 -4.77 -0.77
C GLN A 86 26.38 -4.77 -0.88
N ALA A 87 26.98 -5.96 -0.90
CA ALA A 87 28.40 -6.11 -1.19
C ALA A 87 28.69 -5.79 -2.66
N LEU A 88 29.76 -5.05 -2.92
CA LEU A 88 30.20 -4.72 -4.28
C LEU A 88 31.44 -5.54 -4.68
N PRO A 89 31.65 -5.81 -5.98
CA PRO A 89 32.87 -6.42 -6.46
C PRO A 89 34.12 -5.61 -6.06
N ALA A 90 35.21 -6.30 -5.71
CA ALA A 90 36.45 -5.64 -5.25
C ALA A 90 37.08 -4.71 -6.30
N GLU A 91 36.88 -5.02 -7.59
CA GLU A 91 37.39 -4.22 -8.70
C GLU A 91 36.23 -3.59 -9.47
N LEU A 92 36.02 -2.30 -9.23
CA LEU A 92 35.12 -1.46 -10.02
C LEU A 92 35.96 -0.50 -10.86
N GLY A 93 35.74 -0.50 -12.18
CA GLY A 93 36.39 0.43 -13.10
C GLY A 93 36.11 1.89 -12.75
N ARG A 94 37.00 2.81 -13.15
CA ARG A 94 36.77 4.26 -13.00
C ARG A 94 35.62 4.73 -13.87
N GLY A 95 34.90 5.75 -13.43
CA GLY A 95 33.75 6.33 -14.13
C GLY A 95 32.44 6.17 -13.36
N THR A 96 31.32 6.46 -14.03
CA THR A 96 29.97 6.43 -13.44
C THR A 96 29.35 5.04 -13.49
N HIS A 97 28.96 4.53 -12.32
CA HIS A 97 28.21 3.30 -12.12
C HIS A 97 26.76 3.61 -11.75
N LEU A 98 25.86 2.69 -12.06
CA LEU A 98 24.47 2.72 -11.61
C LEU A 98 24.15 1.42 -10.87
N LEU A 99 23.71 1.53 -9.63
CA LEU A 99 23.10 0.42 -8.90
C LEU A 99 21.59 0.50 -9.08
N SER A 100 20.99 -0.49 -9.72
CA SER A 100 19.55 -0.71 -9.75
C SER A 100 19.18 -1.74 -8.69
N TRP A 101 18.10 -1.53 -7.96
CA TRP A 101 17.59 -2.53 -7.01
C TRP A 101 16.09 -2.73 -7.14
N ARG A 102 15.65 -3.89 -6.67
CA ARG A 102 14.27 -4.20 -6.32
C ARG A 102 14.25 -4.80 -4.93
N VAL A 103 13.39 -4.27 -4.09
CA VAL A 103 13.08 -4.77 -2.75
C VAL A 103 11.58 -4.95 -2.61
N VAL A 104 11.13 -5.68 -1.61
CA VAL A 104 9.71 -5.79 -1.25
C VAL A 104 9.48 -5.23 0.14
N SER A 105 8.50 -4.34 0.26
CA SER A 105 8.04 -3.80 1.54
C SER A 105 7.14 -4.79 2.28
N ALA A 106 6.84 -4.52 3.56
CA ALA A 106 6.04 -5.41 4.40
C ALA A 106 4.63 -5.70 3.84
N ASP A 107 4.02 -4.80 3.07
CA ASP A 107 2.74 -5.05 2.40
C ASP A 107 2.84 -5.86 1.10
N GLY A 108 4.03 -6.33 0.74
CA GLY A 108 4.30 -7.15 -0.44
C GLY A 108 4.52 -6.36 -1.73
N HIS A 109 4.48 -5.03 -1.72
CA HIS A 109 4.73 -4.24 -2.92
C HIS A 109 6.20 -4.22 -3.28
N PRO A 110 6.52 -4.42 -4.57
CA PRO A 110 7.88 -4.26 -5.04
C PRO A 110 8.17 -2.78 -5.20
N VAL A 111 9.27 -2.37 -4.60
CA VAL A 111 9.85 -1.04 -4.72
C VAL A 111 11.12 -1.18 -5.53
N ALA A 112 11.16 -0.50 -6.67
CA ALA A 112 12.34 -0.43 -7.51
C ALA A 112 12.96 0.96 -7.37
N GLY A 113 14.28 1.02 -7.41
CA GLY A 113 15.01 2.28 -7.43
C GLY A 113 16.36 2.12 -8.10
N SER A 114 17.03 3.25 -8.31
CA SER A 114 18.37 3.31 -8.86
C SER A 114 19.17 4.40 -8.17
N LEU A 115 20.46 4.15 -8.02
CA LEU A 115 21.45 5.04 -7.42
C LEU A 115 22.60 5.17 -8.40
N VAL A 116 23.10 6.38 -8.59
CA VAL A 116 24.27 6.64 -9.42
C VAL A 116 25.42 7.04 -8.52
N PHE A 117 26.62 6.49 -8.74
CA PHE A 117 27.83 6.96 -8.07
C PHE A 117 29.00 6.89 -9.06
N SER A 118 30.04 7.68 -8.85
CA SER A 118 31.21 7.71 -9.74
C SER A 118 32.49 7.40 -8.98
N ILE A 119 33.41 6.68 -9.61
CA ILE A 119 34.74 6.40 -9.05
C ILE A 119 35.78 7.20 -9.84
N GLY A 120 36.47 8.10 -9.14
CA GLY A 120 37.49 8.99 -9.69
C GLY A 120 36.90 10.22 -10.38
N GLU A 121 36.20 10.03 -11.50
CA GLU A 121 35.61 11.11 -12.28
C GLU A 121 34.18 10.76 -12.76
N PRO A 122 33.26 11.74 -12.82
CA PRO A 122 31.97 11.55 -13.46
C PRO A 122 32.12 11.26 -14.96
N GLY A 123 31.39 10.28 -15.45
CA GLY A 123 31.31 9.93 -16.87
C GLY A 123 29.87 9.92 -17.39
N THR A 124 29.67 9.29 -18.54
CA THR A 124 28.33 9.12 -19.13
C THR A 124 27.44 8.32 -18.18
N ARG A 125 26.29 8.87 -17.79
CA ARG A 125 25.30 8.17 -16.95
C ARG A 125 24.68 7.01 -17.73
N PRO A 126 24.79 5.76 -17.24
CA PRO A 126 24.08 4.64 -17.85
C PRO A 126 22.57 4.89 -17.80
N VAL A 127 21.88 4.77 -18.92
CA VAL A 127 20.41 4.85 -18.96
C VAL A 127 19.84 3.45 -18.84
N VAL A 128 19.14 3.18 -17.75
CA VAL A 128 18.31 1.97 -17.59
C VAL A 128 16.85 2.41 -17.64
N ALA A 129 16.05 1.77 -18.50
CA ALA A 129 14.61 1.99 -18.51
C ALA A 129 14.04 1.54 -17.15
N THR A 130 13.52 2.48 -16.37
CA THR A 130 12.87 2.24 -15.08
C THR A 130 11.36 2.28 -15.28
N GLY A 131 10.69 1.15 -15.10
CA GLY A 131 9.24 1.06 -15.18
C GLY A 131 8.76 -0.37 -15.44
N PRO A 132 7.56 -0.74 -14.97
CA PRO A 132 6.97 -2.02 -15.30
C PRO A 132 6.69 -2.07 -16.81
N ASP A 133 7.00 -3.20 -17.45
CA ASP A 133 6.56 -3.48 -18.81
C ASP A 133 5.04 -3.23 -18.91
N ALA A 134 4.63 -2.33 -19.82
CA ALA A 134 3.23 -1.93 -19.99
C ALA A 134 2.31 -3.14 -20.24
N VAL A 135 2.82 -4.19 -20.90
CA VAL A 135 2.09 -5.43 -21.13
C VAL A 135 1.90 -6.19 -19.81
N LEU A 136 2.96 -6.31 -19.00
CA LEU A 136 2.89 -6.95 -17.69
C LEU A 136 1.96 -6.18 -16.73
N ALA A 137 2.06 -4.85 -16.69
CA ALA A 137 1.18 -4.00 -15.89
C ALA A 137 -0.29 -4.17 -16.28
N THR A 138 -0.58 -4.21 -17.59
CA THR A 138 -1.94 -4.44 -18.11
C THR A 138 -2.46 -5.84 -17.74
N ALA A 139 -1.61 -6.86 -17.80
CA ALA A 139 -1.98 -8.22 -17.39
C ALA A 139 -2.28 -8.30 -15.89
N ILE A 140 -1.44 -7.70 -15.04
CA ILE A 140 -1.66 -7.61 -13.58
C ILE A 140 -2.98 -6.92 -13.29
N TRP A 141 -3.24 -5.79 -13.95
CA TRP A 141 -4.49 -5.04 -13.81
C TRP A 141 -5.71 -5.89 -14.20
N ALA A 142 -5.69 -6.51 -15.37
CA ALA A 142 -6.80 -7.29 -15.91
C ALA A 142 -7.10 -8.53 -15.05
N VAL A 143 -6.06 -9.28 -14.67
CA VAL A 143 -6.19 -10.47 -13.81
C VAL A 143 -6.73 -10.09 -12.43
N ARG A 144 -6.27 -8.97 -11.85
CA ARG A 144 -6.77 -8.47 -10.56
C ARG A 144 -8.24 -8.05 -10.64
N ALA A 145 -8.65 -7.32 -11.68
CA ALA A 145 -10.04 -6.96 -11.90
C ALA A 145 -10.93 -8.21 -12.10
N GLY A 146 -10.44 -9.21 -12.85
CA GLY A 146 -11.10 -10.49 -13.03
C GLY A 146 -11.23 -11.29 -11.72
N LEU A 147 -10.20 -11.27 -10.87
CA LEU A 147 -10.22 -11.91 -9.55
C LEU A 147 -11.25 -11.27 -8.62
N TYR A 148 -11.36 -9.93 -8.63
CA TYR A 148 -12.44 -9.22 -7.93
C TYR A 148 -13.82 -9.61 -8.47
N ALA A 149 -14.01 -9.64 -9.79
CA ALA A 149 -15.28 -10.09 -10.35
C ALA A 149 -15.63 -11.53 -9.89
N ALA A 150 -14.68 -12.47 -9.96
CA ALA A 150 -14.87 -13.86 -9.55
C ALA A 150 -15.20 -14.00 -8.05
N LEU A 151 -14.48 -13.30 -7.17
CA LEU A 151 -14.73 -13.31 -5.73
C LEU A 151 -16.13 -12.76 -5.40
N PHE A 152 -16.44 -11.56 -5.87
CA PHE A 152 -17.65 -10.84 -5.44
C PHE A 152 -18.90 -11.42 -6.08
N VAL A 153 -18.84 -11.86 -7.34
CA VAL A 153 -19.96 -12.53 -8.00
C VAL A 153 -20.14 -13.95 -7.50
N GLY A 154 -19.06 -14.75 -7.43
CA GLY A 154 -19.14 -16.17 -7.08
C GLY A 154 -19.52 -16.39 -5.62
N VAL A 155 -18.71 -15.87 -4.70
CA VAL A 155 -18.94 -15.99 -3.25
C VAL A 155 -20.22 -15.25 -2.87
N GLY A 156 -20.44 -14.07 -3.44
CA GLY A 156 -21.63 -13.27 -3.18
C GLY A 156 -22.93 -13.93 -3.64
N ALA A 157 -22.95 -14.63 -4.78
CA ALA A 157 -24.11 -15.41 -5.20
C ALA A 157 -24.39 -16.60 -4.26
N ALA A 158 -23.35 -17.25 -3.72
CA ALA A 158 -23.51 -18.29 -2.69
C ALA A 158 -24.09 -17.71 -1.39
N VAL A 159 -23.62 -16.55 -0.95
CA VAL A 159 -24.16 -15.81 0.20
C VAL A 159 -25.64 -15.44 -0.05
N PHE A 160 -25.97 -14.92 -1.23
CA PHE A 160 -27.37 -14.64 -1.61
C PHE A 160 -28.25 -15.90 -1.49
N GLY A 161 -27.77 -17.03 -2.00
CA GLY A 161 -28.42 -18.34 -1.92
C GLY A 161 -28.75 -18.80 -0.49
N LEU A 162 -27.89 -18.42 0.46
CA LEU A 162 -27.99 -18.75 1.87
C LEU A 162 -28.95 -17.83 2.63
N VAL A 163 -28.83 -16.50 2.45
CA VAL A 163 -29.47 -15.52 3.34
C VAL A 163 -30.65 -14.75 2.74
N VAL A 164 -30.80 -14.74 1.41
CA VAL A 164 -31.87 -14.02 0.71
C VAL A 164 -32.90 -15.01 0.13
N ALA A 165 -32.50 -15.76 -0.90
CA ALA A 165 -33.37 -16.67 -1.62
C ALA A 165 -32.56 -17.76 -2.36
N PRO A 166 -33.12 -18.97 -2.57
CA PRO A 166 -32.45 -19.99 -3.39
C PRO A 166 -32.12 -19.48 -4.80
N LEU A 167 -30.96 -19.89 -5.33
CA LEU A 167 -30.57 -19.53 -6.69
C LEU A 167 -31.52 -20.17 -7.72
N PRO A 168 -31.99 -19.40 -8.73
CA PRO A 168 -32.70 -19.92 -9.88
C PRO A 168 -31.88 -21.04 -10.56
N ALA A 169 -32.54 -22.05 -11.13
CA ALA A 169 -31.86 -23.18 -11.77
C ALA A 169 -30.77 -22.76 -12.78
N PRO A 170 -31.00 -21.76 -13.67
CA PRO A 170 -29.98 -21.29 -14.61
C PRO A 170 -28.76 -20.62 -13.96
N LEU A 171 -28.89 -20.13 -12.73
CA LEU A 171 -27.80 -19.47 -11.99
C LEU A 171 -27.14 -20.37 -10.95
N ARG A 172 -27.58 -21.63 -10.78
CA ARG A 172 -26.89 -22.58 -9.89
C ARG A 172 -25.42 -22.81 -10.24
N PRO A 173 -25.01 -22.82 -11.53
CA PRO A 173 -23.59 -22.92 -11.88
C PRO A 173 -22.78 -21.64 -11.58
N LEU A 174 -23.42 -20.48 -11.34
CA LEU A 174 -22.71 -19.21 -11.24
C LEU A 174 -21.61 -19.19 -10.15
N PRO A 175 -21.84 -19.66 -8.90
CA PRO A 175 -20.78 -19.77 -7.91
C PRO A 175 -19.66 -20.74 -8.33
N ILE A 176 -20.02 -21.84 -9.00
CA ILE A 176 -19.07 -22.88 -9.44
C ILE A 176 -18.15 -22.35 -10.54
N VAL A 177 -18.73 -21.75 -11.59
CA VAL A 177 -17.99 -21.18 -12.72
C VAL A 177 -17.10 -20.04 -12.24
N SER A 178 -17.64 -19.14 -11.40
CA SER A 178 -16.86 -18.03 -10.84
C SER A 178 -15.71 -18.52 -9.98
N ALA A 179 -15.92 -19.55 -9.15
CA ALA A 179 -14.86 -20.16 -8.35
C ALA A 179 -13.82 -20.88 -9.23
N GLY A 180 -14.23 -21.56 -10.30
CA GLY A 180 -13.31 -22.16 -11.27
C GLY A 180 -12.43 -21.12 -11.98
N ILE A 181 -13.03 -20.00 -12.43
CA ILE A 181 -12.27 -18.87 -12.99
C ILE A 181 -11.32 -18.31 -11.93
N GLY A 182 -11.80 -18.12 -10.70
CA GLY A 182 -11.00 -17.65 -9.57
C GLY A 182 -9.78 -18.53 -9.25
N LEU A 183 -9.95 -19.86 -9.29
CA LEU A 183 -8.86 -20.83 -9.09
C LEU A 183 -7.82 -20.81 -10.22
N LEU A 184 -8.18 -20.35 -11.42
CA LEU A 184 -7.24 -20.14 -12.51
C LEU A 184 -6.54 -18.76 -12.41
N LEU A 185 -7.31 -17.71 -12.08
CA LEU A 185 -6.80 -16.35 -11.99
C LEU A 185 -5.93 -16.11 -10.76
N ALA A 186 -6.19 -16.76 -9.63
CA ALA A 186 -5.42 -16.53 -8.40
C ALA A 186 -3.94 -16.95 -8.52
N PRO A 187 -3.60 -18.16 -9.05
CA PRO A 187 -2.20 -18.51 -9.31
C PRO A 187 -1.57 -17.62 -10.37
N LEU A 188 -2.30 -17.28 -11.42
CA LEU A 188 -1.81 -16.36 -12.44
C LEU A 188 -1.48 -14.99 -11.83
N ALA A 189 -2.34 -14.44 -10.97
CA ALA A 189 -2.11 -13.18 -10.27
C ALA A 189 -0.83 -13.24 -9.42
N LEU A 190 -0.60 -14.36 -8.72
CA LEU A 190 0.59 -14.59 -7.91
C LEU A 190 1.86 -14.65 -8.79
N GLY A 191 1.83 -15.40 -9.89
CA GLY A 191 2.94 -15.48 -10.84
C GLY A 191 3.29 -14.13 -11.47
N LEU A 192 2.28 -13.37 -11.93
CA LEU A 192 2.49 -12.02 -12.48
C LEU A 192 3.04 -11.04 -11.44
N GLN A 193 2.59 -11.14 -10.19
CA GLN A 193 3.12 -10.35 -9.08
C GLN A 193 4.58 -10.70 -8.79
N GLY A 194 4.97 -11.97 -8.92
CA GLY A 194 6.35 -12.42 -8.82
C GLY A 194 7.25 -11.92 -9.96
N LEU A 195 6.74 -11.94 -11.20
CA LEU A 195 7.44 -11.37 -12.35
C LEU A 195 7.71 -9.89 -12.16
N ASP A 196 6.68 -9.15 -11.73
CA ASP A 196 6.85 -7.74 -11.40
C ASP A 196 7.83 -7.59 -10.25
N ALA A 197 7.71 -8.35 -9.15
CA ALA A 197 8.62 -8.22 -8.01
C ALA A 197 10.11 -8.34 -8.39
N LEU A 198 10.43 -9.29 -9.28
CA LEU A 198 11.79 -9.51 -9.79
C LEU A 198 12.17 -8.62 -10.98
N GLY A 199 11.21 -7.94 -11.61
CA GLY A 199 11.45 -7.14 -12.81
C GLY A 199 11.80 -7.94 -14.05
N VAL A 200 11.26 -9.15 -14.17
CA VAL A 200 11.53 -10.05 -15.29
C VAL A 200 10.28 -10.21 -16.16
N GLY A 201 10.49 -10.41 -17.46
CA GLY A 201 9.40 -10.56 -18.43
C GLY A 201 8.70 -11.93 -18.37
N PHE A 202 7.60 -12.06 -19.13
CA PHE A 202 6.75 -13.26 -19.19
C PHE A 202 7.49 -14.57 -19.50
N GLY A 203 8.64 -14.52 -20.19
CA GLY A 203 9.45 -15.70 -20.47
C GLY A 203 9.92 -16.45 -19.21
N ARG A 204 9.90 -15.80 -18.04
CA ARG A 204 10.26 -16.40 -16.74
C ARG A 204 9.05 -16.92 -15.95
N LEU A 205 7.82 -16.81 -16.47
CA LEU A 205 6.61 -17.20 -15.72
C LEU A 205 6.61 -18.68 -15.31
N LEU A 206 7.19 -19.56 -16.12
CA LEU A 206 7.26 -20.99 -15.81
C LEU A 206 8.48 -21.37 -14.95
N SER A 207 9.36 -20.42 -14.63
CA SER A 207 10.48 -20.65 -13.71
C SER A 207 10.02 -20.57 -12.26
N THR A 208 10.76 -21.18 -11.33
CA THR A 208 10.37 -21.25 -9.90
C THR A 208 10.49 -19.90 -9.18
N ALA A 209 11.42 -19.04 -9.59
CA ALA A 209 11.78 -17.82 -8.86
C ALA A 209 10.59 -16.85 -8.66
N PRO A 210 9.81 -16.46 -9.70
CA PRO A 210 8.66 -15.57 -9.51
C PRO A 210 7.65 -16.08 -8.49
N TRP A 211 7.36 -17.38 -8.50
CA TRP A 211 6.40 -17.99 -7.58
C TRP A 211 6.92 -18.02 -6.15
N ALA A 212 8.19 -18.43 -5.96
CA ALA A 212 8.82 -18.43 -4.65
C ALA A 212 8.88 -17.02 -4.05
N THR A 213 9.28 -16.03 -4.84
CA THR A 213 9.30 -14.61 -4.45
C THR A 213 7.90 -14.13 -4.08
N ALA A 214 6.88 -14.38 -4.90
CA ALA A 214 5.53 -13.91 -4.59
C ALA A 214 4.97 -14.57 -3.31
N LEU A 215 5.24 -15.87 -3.10
CA LEU A 215 4.81 -16.61 -1.91
C LEU A 215 5.49 -16.14 -0.62
N SER A 216 6.71 -15.62 -0.69
CA SER A 216 7.42 -15.08 0.48
C SER A 216 6.93 -13.69 0.91
N THR A 217 6.05 -13.06 0.12
CA THR A 217 5.44 -11.76 0.46
C THR A 217 4.06 -11.91 1.10
N SER A 218 3.47 -10.79 1.54
CA SER A 218 2.07 -10.72 1.97
C SER A 218 1.06 -11.27 0.92
N TYR A 219 1.42 -11.22 -0.38
CA TYR A 219 0.59 -11.77 -1.45
C TYR A 219 0.43 -13.28 -1.36
N GLY A 220 1.38 -14.01 -0.76
CA GLY A 220 1.24 -15.44 -0.51
C GLY A 220 0.08 -15.76 0.43
N ALA A 221 -0.05 -15.02 1.53
CA ALA A 221 -1.15 -15.18 2.48
C ALA A 221 -2.50 -14.77 1.86
N SER A 222 -2.52 -13.66 1.09
CA SER A 222 -3.71 -13.23 0.34
C SER A 222 -4.16 -14.28 -0.68
N PHE A 223 -3.21 -14.87 -1.41
CA PHE A 223 -3.46 -15.96 -2.36
C PHE A 223 -4.08 -17.17 -1.68
N ILE A 224 -3.55 -17.61 -0.54
CA ILE A 224 -4.11 -18.74 0.23
C ILE A 224 -5.55 -18.42 0.67
N ALA A 225 -5.81 -17.22 1.19
CA ALA A 225 -7.16 -16.82 1.58
C ALA A 225 -8.13 -16.82 0.38
N ALA A 226 -7.69 -16.36 -0.80
CA ALA A 226 -8.49 -16.42 -2.02
C ALA A 226 -8.77 -17.87 -2.48
N LEU A 227 -7.77 -18.76 -2.42
CA LEU A 227 -7.97 -20.18 -2.72
C LEU A 227 -8.97 -20.83 -1.75
N VAL A 228 -8.88 -20.54 -0.45
CA VAL A 228 -9.84 -21.00 0.55
C VAL A 228 -11.24 -20.50 0.22
N ALA A 229 -11.39 -19.23 -0.20
CA ALA A 229 -12.68 -18.68 -0.58
C ALA A 229 -13.32 -19.45 -1.76
N PHE A 230 -12.55 -19.75 -2.80
CA PHE A 230 -13.04 -20.48 -3.96
C PHE A 230 -13.29 -21.96 -3.66
N ALA A 231 -12.38 -22.63 -2.97
CA ALA A 231 -12.55 -24.03 -2.58
C ALA A 231 -13.77 -24.22 -1.66
N ALA A 232 -13.97 -23.32 -0.70
CA ALA A 232 -15.14 -23.32 0.16
C ALA A 232 -16.43 -23.04 -0.64
N THR A 233 -16.38 -22.19 -1.66
CA THR A 233 -17.53 -21.96 -2.57
C THR A 233 -17.90 -23.22 -3.35
N LEU A 234 -16.92 -23.97 -3.86
CA LEU A 234 -17.14 -25.24 -4.55
C LEU A 234 -17.69 -26.31 -3.59
N ALA A 235 -17.11 -26.43 -2.39
CA ALA A 235 -17.59 -27.35 -1.36
C ALA A 235 -19.05 -27.04 -0.96
N ALA A 236 -19.38 -25.76 -0.77
CA ALA A 236 -20.74 -25.32 -0.50
C ALA A 236 -21.72 -25.70 -1.62
N ALA A 237 -21.31 -25.55 -2.89
CA ALA A 237 -22.13 -25.91 -4.03
C ALA A 237 -22.41 -27.43 -4.08
N GLY A 238 -21.40 -28.27 -3.83
CA GLY A 238 -21.55 -29.73 -3.78
C GLY A 238 -22.40 -30.22 -2.60
N LEU A 239 -22.30 -29.56 -1.45
CA LEU A 239 -23.04 -29.90 -0.23
C LEU A 239 -24.47 -29.32 -0.16
N GLY A 240 -24.85 -28.49 -1.15
CA GLY A 240 -26.17 -27.90 -1.26
C GLY A 240 -26.62 -27.14 -0.01
N ARG A 241 -27.88 -27.34 0.40
CA ARG A 241 -28.51 -26.62 1.53
C ARG A 241 -28.28 -27.26 2.89
N SER A 242 -27.31 -28.17 3.01
CA SER A 242 -26.96 -28.80 4.28
C SER A 242 -26.38 -27.79 5.28
N ARG A 243 -26.36 -28.13 6.58
CA ARG A 243 -25.71 -27.30 7.62
C ARG A 243 -24.23 -27.10 7.33
N LEU A 244 -23.56 -28.15 6.85
CA LEU A 244 -22.15 -28.11 6.47
C LEU A 244 -21.92 -27.21 5.24
N GLY A 245 -22.77 -27.31 4.21
CA GLY A 245 -22.73 -26.40 3.06
C GLY A 245 -22.89 -24.93 3.45
N ALA A 246 -23.79 -24.63 4.39
CA ALA A 246 -23.94 -23.28 4.94
C ALA A 246 -22.68 -22.79 5.67
N SER A 247 -21.99 -23.65 6.43
CA SER A 247 -20.71 -23.31 7.05
C SER A 247 -19.63 -22.97 6.02
N PHE A 248 -19.58 -23.70 4.90
CA PHE A 248 -18.65 -23.40 3.81
C PHE A 248 -18.96 -22.08 3.09
N VAL A 249 -20.24 -21.68 2.94
CA VAL A 249 -20.58 -20.34 2.43
C VAL A 249 -20.06 -19.24 3.37
N VAL A 250 -20.19 -19.43 4.68
CA VAL A 250 -19.67 -18.48 5.68
C VAL A 250 -18.14 -18.41 5.63
N LEU A 251 -17.46 -19.57 5.54
CA LEU A 251 -16.02 -19.64 5.37
C LEU A 251 -15.57 -18.92 4.09
N ALA A 252 -16.26 -19.16 2.97
CA ALA A 252 -15.96 -18.50 1.70
C ALA A 252 -16.08 -16.98 1.80
N TRP A 253 -17.15 -16.49 2.45
CA TRP A 253 -17.37 -15.06 2.64
C TRP A 253 -16.30 -14.40 3.51
N ILE A 254 -15.94 -15.06 4.62
CA ILE A 254 -14.86 -14.61 5.51
C ILE A 254 -13.52 -14.59 4.78
N ALA A 255 -13.16 -15.67 4.09
CA ALA A 255 -11.88 -15.78 3.39
C ALA A 255 -11.77 -14.76 2.24
N ALA A 256 -12.88 -14.51 1.52
CA ALA A 256 -12.93 -13.48 0.48
C ALA A 256 -12.71 -12.06 1.03
N ALA A 257 -13.26 -11.76 2.21
CA ALA A 257 -13.05 -10.48 2.89
C ALA A 257 -11.65 -10.35 3.51
N LEU A 258 -11.05 -11.47 3.93
CA LEU A 258 -9.72 -11.50 4.53
C LEU A 258 -8.60 -11.37 3.50
N ALA A 259 -8.77 -11.88 2.27
CA ALA A 259 -7.71 -11.87 1.26
C ALA A 259 -7.13 -10.46 0.98
N PRO A 260 -7.92 -9.38 0.81
CA PRO A 260 -7.39 -8.01 0.66
C PRO A 260 -6.94 -7.35 1.97
N VAL A 261 -7.19 -7.96 3.14
CA VAL A 261 -6.66 -7.48 4.43
C VAL A 261 -5.23 -7.96 4.61
N LEU A 262 -4.93 -9.17 4.12
CA LEU A 262 -3.62 -9.82 4.22
C LEU A 262 -2.59 -9.31 3.21
N SER A 263 -2.99 -8.44 2.27
CA SER A 263 -2.10 -7.80 1.30
C SER A 263 -2.57 -6.38 1.00
N GLY A 264 -1.66 -5.50 0.59
CA GLY A 264 -2.02 -4.15 0.16
C GLY A 264 -1.97 -3.06 1.23
N HIS A 265 -1.84 -1.80 0.78
CA HIS A 265 -1.64 -0.61 1.62
C HIS A 265 -2.80 -0.26 2.55
N ALA A 266 -4.00 -0.77 2.27
CA ALA A 266 -5.22 -0.33 2.96
C ALA A 266 -5.33 -0.94 4.36
N GLY A 267 -4.87 -2.18 4.56
CA GLY A 267 -4.89 -2.85 5.85
C GLY A 267 -3.71 -2.52 6.75
N THR A 268 -2.79 -1.67 6.28
CA THR A 268 -1.51 -1.38 6.94
C THR A 268 -1.34 0.11 7.21
N ALA A 269 -2.38 0.91 6.95
CA ALA A 269 -2.42 2.30 7.37
C ALA A 269 -2.52 2.37 8.90
N ALA A 270 -1.66 3.15 9.55
CA ALA A 270 -1.74 3.37 10.98
C ALA A 270 -2.98 4.24 11.33
N PRO A 271 -3.70 3.93 12.41
CA PRO A 271 -3.52 2.76 13.26
C PRO A 271 -4.15 1.48 12.67
N GLU A 272 -3.41 0.36 12.73
CA GLU A 272 -3.84 -0.92 12.12
C GLU A 272 -5.08 -1.53 12.76
N TRP A 273 -5.32 -1.27 14.04
CA TRP A 273 -6.53 -1.70 14.74
C TRP A 273 -7.81 -1.12 14.12
N LEU A 274 -7.70 0.00 13.40
CA LEU A 274 -8.80 0.61 12.66
C LEU A 274 -8.81 0.17 11.19
N SER A 275 -7.66 0.23 10.53
CA SER A 275 -7.59 0.01 9.08
C SER A 275 -7.88 -1.44 8.67
N ARG A 276 -7.38 -2.45 9.40
CA ARG A 276 -7.66 -3.87 9.08
C ARG A 276 -9.14 -4.23 9.21
N PRO A 277 -9.83 -3.93 10.34
CA PRO A 277 -11.27 -4.18 10.42
C PRO A 277 -12.06 -3.36 9.41
N ALA A 278 -11.64 -2.12 9.10
CA ALA A 278 -12.30 -1.31 8.09
C ALA A 278 -12.22 -1.97 6.70
N VAL A 279 -11.05 -2.44 6.25
CA VAL A 279 -10.93 -3.18 4.98
C VAL A 279 -11.81 -4.44 5.00
N PHE A 280 -11.73 -5.23 6.07
CA PHE A 280 -12.53 -6.45 6.19
C PHE A 280 -14.04 -6.17 6.05
N LEU A 281 -14.56 -5.21 6.83
CA LEU A 281 -15.97 -4.84 6.82
C LEU A 281 -16.41 -4.26 5.47
N HIS A 282 -15.53 -3.46 4.83
CA HIS A 282 -15.76 -2.91 3.51
C HIS A 282 -15.95 -4.04 2.48
N ILE A 283 -15.00 -4.97 2.40
CA ILE A 283 -15.03 -6.06 1.43
C ILE A 283 -16.17 -7.05 1.74
N ALA A 284 -16.38 -7.41 3.01
CA ALA A 284 -17.47 -8.30 3.40
C ALA A 284 -18.84 -7.74 2.99
N GLY A 285 -19.08 -6.44 3.22
CA GLY A 285 -20.30 -5.78 2.78
C GLY A 285 -20.45 -5.75 1.27
N LEU A 286 -19.38 -5.47 0.54
CA LEU A 286 -19.39 -5.43 -0.92
C LEU A 286 -19.64 -6.82 -1.55
N VAL A 287 -19.05 -7.90 -1.01
CA VAL A 287 -19.33 -9.28 -1.46
C VAL A 287 -20.83 -9.60 -1.32
N TYR A 288 -21.45 -9.18 -0.21
CA TYR A 288 -22.90 -9.34 -0.03
C TYR A 288 -23.71 -8.48 -1.02
N TRP A 289 -23.38 -7.19 -1.16
CA TRP A 289 -24.13 -6.25 -1.99
C TRP A 289 -24.03 -6.59 -3.48
N ILE A 290 -22.81 -6.68 -4.02
CA ILE A 290 -22.55 -6.94 -5.43
C ILE A 290 -23.01 -8.35 -5.81
N GLY A 291 -22.78 -9.34 -4.93
CA GLY A 291 -23.20 -10.72 -5.11
C GLY A 291 -24.70 -10.93 -5.30
N ALA A 292 -25.52 -10.01 -4.77
CA ALA A 292 -26.97 -10.08 -4.87
C ALA A 292 -27.51 -9.60 -6.23
N LEU A 293 -26.75 -8.76 -6.97
CA LEU A 293 -27.25 -8.07 -8.16
C LEU A 293 -27.66 -9.02 -9.28
N ILE A 294 -26.81 -9.98 -9.65
CA ILE A 294 -27.10 -10.93 -10.74
C ILE A 294 -28.28 -11.87 -10.38
N PRO A 295 -28.30 -12.54 -9.22
CA PRO A 295 -29.45 -13.36 -8.82
C PRO A 295 -30.76 -12.58 -8.74
N LEU A 296 -30.73 -11.36 -8.18
CA LEU A 296 -31.92 -10.52 -8.05
C LEU A 296 -32.43 -10.03 -9.41
N GLY A 297 -31.52 -9.55 -10.27
CA GLY A 297 -31.86 -9.14 -11.64
C GLY A 297 -32.45 -10.28 -12.47
N TRP A 298 -31.97 -11.52 -12.27
CA TRP A 298 -32.54 -12.70 -12.90
C TRP A 298 -33.94 -13.03 -12.40
N LEU A 299 -34.15 -13.04 -11.08
CA LEU A 299 -35.47 -13.28 -10.48
C LEU A 299 -36.50 -12.28 -10.99
N LEU A 300 -36.12 -11.02 -11.17
CA LEU A 300 -36.98 -9.96 -11.71
C LEU A 300 -37.35 -10.15 -13.20
N ARG A 301 -36.83 -11.18 -13.90
CA ARG A 301 -37.24 -11.49 -15.29
C ARG A 301 -38.62 -12.14 -15.36
N SER A 302 -39.05 -12.86 -14.33
CA SER A 302 -40.33 -13.57 -14.30
C SER A 302 -41.31 -12.93 -13.31
N ALA A 303 -42.61 -13.05 -13.58
CA ALA A 303 -43.69 -12.56 -12.71
C ALA A 303 -43.99 -13.52 -11.53
N GLY A 304 -43.03 -14.37 -11.15
CA GLY A 304 -43.22 -15.35 -10.08
C GLY A 304 -43.17 -14.76 -8.68
N THR A 305 -43.75 -15.45 -7.70
CA THR A 305 -43.80 -15.03 -6.28
C THR A 305 -42.43 -14.98 -5.59
N ALA A 306 -41.41 -15.64 -6.17
CA ALA A 306 -40.06 -15.65 -5.63
C ALA A 306 -39.36 -14.28 -5.72
N ALA A 307 -39.65 -13.47 -6.75
CA ALA A 307 -38.95 -12.21 -6.98
C ALA A 307 -39.33 -11.12 -5.96
N PRO A 308 -40.62 -10.85 -5.65
CA PRO A 308 -40.99 -9.91 -4.60
C PRO A 308 -40.45 -10.29 -3.22
N ALA A 309 -40.52 -11.58 -2.86
CA ALA A 309 -40.02 -12.06 -1.57
C ALA A 309 -38.49 -11.89 -1.42
N ALA A 310 -37.73 -12.17 -2.48
CA ALA A 310 -36.28 -11.95 -2.49
C ALA A 310 -35.94 -10.46 -2.42
N LEU A 311 -36.62 -9.63 -3.19
CA LEU A 311 -36.43 -8.18 -3.21
C LEU A 311 -36.74 -7.55 -1.84
N GLU A 312 -37.83 -7.96 -1.19
CA GLU A 312 -38.20 -7.45 0.13
C GLU A 312 -37.13 -7.80 1.18
N ARG A 313 -36.67 -9.05 1.21
CA ARG A 313 -35.61 -9.50 2.13
C ARG A 313 -34.31 -8.75 1.90
N PHE A 314 -33.86 -8.66 0.65
CA PHE A 314 -32.67 -7.92 0.28
C PHE A 314 -32.79 -6.44 0.69
N SER A 315 -33.92 -5.80 0.38
CA SER A 315 -34.18 -4.40 0.73
C SER A 315 -34.17 -4.15 2.25
N LYS A 316 -34.66 -5.10 3.05
CA LYS A 316 -34.59 -5.00 4.53
C LYS A 316 -33.16 -5.18 5.06
N GLN A 317 -32.35 -6.03 4.44
CA GLN A 317 -31.00 -6.38 4.91
C GLN A 317 -29.92 -5.40 4.41
N ILE A 318 -30.05 -4.85 3.20
CA ILE A 318 -28.99 -4.08 2.55
C ILE A 318 -28.47 -2.86 3.35
N PRO A 319 -29.27 -2.11 4.14
CA PRO A 319 -28.73 -1.03 4.97
C PRO A 319 -27.67 -1.51 5.99
N LEU A 320 -27.77 -2.77 6.46
CA LEU A 320 -26.80 -3.37 7.39
C LEU A 320 -25.44 -3.65 6.72
N ALA A 321 -25.40 -3.78 5.39
CA ALA A 321 -24.15 -3.90 4.65
C ALA A 321 -23.62 -2.52 4.20
N ILE A 322 -24.51 -1.61 3.77
CA ILE A 322 -24.13 -0.27 3.31
C ILE A 322 -23.50 0.57 4.42
N ALA A 323 -24.06 0.57 5.63
CA ALA A 323 -23.52 1.38 6.72
C ALA A 323 -22.05 1.06 7.05
N PRO A 324 -21.65 -0.22 7.24
CA PRO A 324 -20.24 -0.58 7.37
C PRO A 324 -19.39 -0.21 6.15
N ILE A 325 -19.88 -0.38 4.92
CA ILE A 325 -19.14 0.00 3.69
C ILE A 325 -18.84 1.49 3.67
N VAL A 326 -19.82 2.34 4.00
CA VAL A 326 -19.65 3.80 4.01
C VAL A 326 -18.70 4.24 5.12
N VAL A 327 -18.92 3.76 6.36
CA VAL A 327 -18.08 4.12 7.51
C VAL A 327 -16.64 3.68 7.29
N SER A 328 -16.43 2.43 6.87
CA SER A 328 -15.09 1.93 6.55
C SER A 328 -14.47 2.67 5.36
N GLY A 329 -15.24 3.00 4.33
CA GLY A 329 -14.75 3.73 3.17
C GLY A 329 -14.27 5.14 3.51
N ILE A 330 -15.00 5.85 4.37
CA ILE A 330 -14.60 7.18 4.88
C ILE A 330 -13.35 7.06 5.74
N ALA A 331 -13.32 6.10 6.67
CA ALA A 331 -12.15 5.88 7.53
C ALA A 331 -10.90 5.57 6.70
N LEU A 332 -10.99 4.63 5.75
CA LEU A 332 -9.87 4.29 4.88
C LEU A 332 -9.44 5.46 4.00
N ALA A 333 -10.38 6.24 3.43
CA ALA A 333 -10.02 7.41 2.65
C ALA A 333 -9.28 8.46 3.49
N ALA A 334 -9.74 8.72 4.71
CA ALA A 334 -9.08 9.66 5.62
C ALA A 334 -7.66 9.19 6.00
N LEU A 335 -7.49 7.91 6.35
CA LEU A 335 -6.20 7.35 6.71
C LEU A 335 -5.21 7.38 5.54
N GLN A 336 -5.66 7.10 4.31
CA GLN A 336 -4.75 7.03 3.14
C GLN A 336 -4.40 8.40 2.56
N MET A 337 -5.33 9.36 2.59
CA MET A 337 -5.15 10.67 1.96
C MET A 337 -4.47 11.68 2.87
N GLY A 338 -4.55 11.50 4.20
CA GLY A 338 -4.06 12.48 5.16
C GLY A 338 -4.81 13.83 5.06
N PRO A 339 -4.24 14.91 5.61
CA PRO A 339 -4.87 16.23 5.56
C PRO A 339 -5.04 16.73 4.10
N PRO A 340 -6.08 17.52 3.82
CA PRO A 340 -6.28 18.12 2.49
C PRO A 340 -5.05 18.93 2.03
N GLY A 341 -4.64 18.73 0.79
CA GLY A 341 -3.48 19.42 0.21
C GLY A 341 -3.14 18.94 -1.20
N ALA A 342 -1.98 19.35 -1.72
CA ALA A 342 -1.54 19.03 -3.09
C ALA A 342 -1.48 17.52 -3.37
N ALA A 343 -1.19 16.70 -2.35
CA ALA A 343 -1.13 15.25 -2.48
C ALA A 343 -2.48 14.59 -2.86
N TRP A 344 -3.60 15.30 -2.69
CA TRP A 344 -4.91 14.84 -3.14
C TRP A 344 -5.07 14.83 -4.66
N LEU A 345 -4.21 15.54 -5.38
CA LEU A 345 -4.16 15.56 -6.85
C LEU A 345 -3.17 14.53 -7.42
N SER A 346 -2.58 13.69 -6.56
CA SER A 346 -1.74 12.56 -7.00
C SER A 346 -2.53 11.55 -7.84
N ALA A 347 -1.83 10.67 -8.56
CA ALA A 347 -2.47 9.58 -9.30
C ALA A 347 -3.39 8.72 -8.43
N TYR A 348 -3.01 8.47 -7.17
CA TYR A 348 -3.86 7.78 -6.19
C TYR A 348 -5.15 8.56 -5.91
N GLY A 349 -5.03 9.87 -5.68
CA GLY A 349 -6.17 10.76 -5.42
C GLY A 349 -7.12 10.88 -6.62
N VAL A 350 -6.59 10.90 -7.84
CA VAL A 350 -7.38 10.87 -9.09
C VAL A 350 -8.18 9.58 -9.20
N LEU A 351 -7.57 8.42 -8.92
CA LEU A 351 -8.28 7.13 -8.90
C LEU A 351 -9.36 7.09 -7.81
N LEU A 352 -9.08 7.65 -6.62
CA LEU A 352 -10.09 7.79 -5.57
C LEU A 352 -11.24 8.69 -6.03
N GLY A 353 -10.96 9.84 -6.64
CA GLY A 353 -11.96 10.75 -7.18
C GLY A 353 -12.85 10.07 -8.22
N ALA A 354 -12.26 9.36 -9.19
CA ALA A 354 -12.99 8.58 -10.18
C ALA A 354 -13.88 7.51 -9.52
N LYS A 355 -13.35 6.78 -8.52
CA LYS A 355 -14.13 5.81 -7.73
C LYS A 355 -15.31 6.48 -7.03
N LEU A 356 -15.11 7.66 -6.42
CA LEU A 356 -16.18 8.38 -5.71
C LEU A 356 -17.27 8.89 -6.65
N VAL A 357 -16.94 9.35 -7.85
CA VAL A 357 -17.93 9.73 -8.87
C VAL A 357 -18.78 8.54 -9.31
N LEU A 358 -18.14 7.41 -9.63
CA LEU A 358 -18.84 6.17 -9.98
C LEU A 358 -19.71 5.67 -8.82
N LEU A 359 -19.19 5.75 -7.60
CA LEU A 359 -19.88 5.36 -6.38
C LEU A 359 -21.10 6.26 -6.09
N ALA A 360 -21.00 7.57 -6.32
CA ALA A 360 -22.11 8.50 -6.20
C ALA A 360 -23.24 8.15 -7.18
N GLY A 361 -22.90 7.81 -8.43
CA GLY A 361 -23.85 7.29 -9.41
C GLY A 361 -24.50 5.98 -8.96
N LEU A 362 -23.69 5.04 -8.45
CA LEU A 362 -24.16 3.74 -7.95
C LEU A 362 -25.12 3.89 -6.76
N PHE A 363 -24.78 4.73 -5.77
CA PHE A 363 -25.66 5.02 -4.64
C PHE A 363 -26.90 5.80 -5.04
N GLY A 364 -26.81 6.72 -6.00
CA GLY A 364 -27.95 7.41 -6.57
C GLY A 364 -28.96 6.45 -7.18
N LEU A 365 -28.50 5.48 -7.98
CA LEU A 365 -29.34 4.40 -8.51
C LEU A 365 -29.92 3.52 -7.41
N ALA A 366 -29.11 3.10 -6.44
CA ALA A 366 -29.56 2.27 -5.33
C ALA A 366 -30.66 2.97 -4.50
N LEU A 367 -30.50 4.26 -4.23
CA LEU A 367 -31.47 5.08 -3.50
C LEU A 367 -32.76 5.28 -4.33
N TRP A 368 -32.62 5.59 -5.63
CA TRP A 368 -33.75 5.69 -6.54
C TRP A 368 -34.55 4.38 -6.60
N ASN A 369 -33.86 3.25 -6.74
CA ASN A 369 -34.49 1.94 -6.74
C ASN A 369 -35.25 1.66 -5.44
N ARG A 370 -34.64 1.98 -4.30
CA ARG A 370 -35.26 1.80 -2.98
C ARG A 370 -36.48 2.69 -2.79
N ALA A 371 -36.37 3.98 -3.12
CA ALA A 371 -37.40 4.97 -2.86
C ALA A 371 -38.56 4.89 -3.87
N VAL A 372 -38.25 4.63 -5.14
CA VAL A 372 -39.21 4.77 -6.25
C VAL A 372 -39.66 3.42 -6.80
N LEU A 373 -38.74 2.49 -7.07
CA LEU A 373 -39.07 1.26 -7.80
C LEU A 373 -39.45 0.08 -6.89
N THR A 374 -38.93 0.01 -5.68
CA THR A 374 -39.09 -1.17 -4.82
C THR A 374 -40.55 -1.39 -4.42
N ARG A 375 -41.26 -0.36 -3.93
CA ARG A 375 -42.66 -0.48 -3.53
C ARG A 375 -43.57 -0.90 -4.70
N PRO A 376 -43.52 -0.24 -5.88
CA PRO A 376 -44.29 -0.70 -7.05
C PRO A 376 -43.99 -2.13 -7.48
N VAL A 377 -42.73 -2.58 -7.43
CA VAL A 377 -42.38 -3.97 -7.76
C VAL A 377 -42.99 -4.95 -6.77
N LEU A 378 -42.97 -4.63 -5.46
CA LEU A 378 -43.62 -5.43 -4.44
C LEU A 378 -45.16 -5.45 -4.61
N ALA A 379 -45.74 -4.39 -5.16
CA ALA A 379 -47.16 -4.31 -5.52
C ALA A 379 -47.51 -5.00 -6.85
N GLY A 380 -46.53 -5.61 -7.55
CA GLY A 380 -46.75 -6.35 -8.80
C GLY A 380 -46.70 -5.50 -10.07
N ALA A 381 -46.22 -4.26 -10.03
CA ALA A 381 -46.15 -3.40 -11.20
C ALA A 381 -45.06 -3.82 -12.20
N ASP A 382 -45.48 -4.39 -13.33
CA ASP A 382 -44.63 -4.86 -14.44
C ASP A 382 -43.64 -3.81 -15.00
N PRO A 383 -44.06 -2.55 -15.26
CA PRO A 383 -43.13 -1.52 -15.75
C PRO A 383 -42.01 -1.20 -14.75
N ALA A 384 -42.34 -1.16 -13.45
CA ALA A 384 -41.36 -0.92 -12.41
C ALA A 384 -40.36 -2.08 -12.30
N ARG A 385 -40.83 -3.32 -12.47
CA ARG A 385 -39.96 -4.52 -12.49
C ARG A 385 -38.94 -4.46 -13.63
N ARG A 386 -39.38 -4.08 -14.83
CA ARG A 386 -38.49 -3.91 -15.99
C ARG A 386 -37.45 -2.81 -15.75
N ARG A 387 -37.88 -1.65 -15.23
CA ARG A 387 -36.98 -0.53 -14.89
C ARG A 387 -35.95 -0.92 -13.83
N LEU A 388 -36.37 -1.62 -12.76
CA LEU A 388 -35.46 -2.09 -11.72
C LEU A 388 -34.42 -3.07 -12.26
N ARG A 389 -34.84 -3.99 -13.14
CA ARG A 389 -33.92 -4.91 -13.82
C ARG A 389 -32.91 -4.17 -14.71
N CYS A 390 -33.35 -3.15 -15.45
CA CYS A 390 -32.46 -2.31 -16.24
C CYS A 390 -31.48 -1.55 -15.35
N SER A 391 -31.94 -0.99 -14.21
CA SER A 391 -31.05 -0.35 -13.23
C SER A 391 -29.99 -1.31 -12.72
N ILE A 392 -30.36 -2.54 -12.35
CA ILE A 392 -29.38 -3.56 -11.92
C ILE A 392 -28.32 -3.81 -13.00
N GLY A 393 -28.71 -3.79 -14.29
CA GLY A 393 -27.76 -3.86 -15.40
C GLY A 393 -26.76 -2.70 -15.42
N VAL A 394 -27.23 -1.46 -15.21
CA VAL A 394 -26.38 -0.27 -15.11
C VAL A 394 -25.49 -0.33 -13.85
N GLU A 395 -26.03 -0.78 -12.72
CA GLU A 395 -25.26 -0.98 -11.48
C GLU A 395 -24.11 -1.97 -11.68
N LEU A 396 -24.34 -3.07 -12.42
CA LEU A 396 -23.29 -4.03 -12.76
C LEU A 396 -22.19 -3.41 -13.62
N LEU A 397 -22.53 -2.56 -14.60
CA LEU A 397 -21.54 -1.84 -15.40
C LEU A 397 -20.71 -0.86 -14.54
N LEU A 398 -21.35 -0.13 -13.64
CA LEU A 398 -20.66 0.75 -12.70
C LEU A 398 -19.75 -0.03 -11.75
N VAL A 399 -20.19 -1.18 -11.25
CA VAL A 399 -19.37 -2.07 -10.42
C VAL A 399 -18.14 -2.57 -11.18
N LEU A 400 -18.29 -2.99 -12.45
CA LEU A 400 -17.15 -3.39 -13.27
C LEU A 400 -16.17 -2.23 -13.52
N ALA A 401 -16.68 -1.03 -13.78
CA ALA A 401 -15.85 0.17 -13.90
C ALA A 401 -15.09 0.47 -12.59
N ILE A 402 -15.76 0.35 -11.43
CA ILE A 402 -15.14 0.51 -10.11
C ILE A 402 -14.04 -0.52 -9.89
N PHE A 403 -14.23 -1.79 -10.26
CA PHE A 403 -13.18 -2.80 -10.18
C PHE A 403 -11.97 -2.45 -11.05
N GLY A 404 -12.20 -1.95 -12.27
CA GLY A 404 -11.12 -1.46 -13.14
C GLY A 404 -10.34 -0.31 -12.51
N VAL A 405 -11.02 0.69 -11.97
CA VAL A 405 -10.38 1.84 -11.29
C VAL A 405 -9.59 1.39 -10.06
N VAL A 406 -10.20 0.58 -9.19
CA VAL A 406 -9.59 0.12 -7.93
C VAL A 406 -8.41 -0.82 -8.17
N ALA A 407 -8.43 -1.64 -9.23
CA ALA A 407 -7.28 -2.47 -9.62
C ALA A 407 -6.05 -1.62 -9.97
N GLY A 408 -6.25 -0.36 -10.40
CA GLY A 408 -5.19 0.60 -10.70
C GLY A 408 -4.41 1.08 -9.48
N TRP A 409 -4.97 1.01 -8.26
CA TRP A 409 -4.25 1.41 -7.04
C TRP A 409 -2.98 0.61 -6.78
N ARG A 410 -2.84 -0.56 -7.40
CA ARG A 410 -1.60 -1.34 -7.38
C ARG A 410 -0.37 -0.57 -7.92
N PHE A 411 -0.58 0.44 -8.76
CA PHE A 411 0.48 1.21 -9.41
C PHE A 411 0.64 2.63 -8.85
N THR A 412 -0.13 2.99 -7.84
CA THR A 412 -0.14 4.34 -7.28
C THR A 412 0.03 4.25 -5.76
N PRO A 413 1.18 4.65 -5.19
CA PRO A 413 1.32 4.66 -3.74
C PRO A 413 0.35 5.68 -3.11
N PRO A 414 -0.20 5.41 -1.92
CA PRO A 414 -1.09 6.35 -1.24
C PRO A 414 -0.32 7.61 -0.78
N PRO A 415 -0.97 8.79 -0.75
CA PRO A 415 -0.35 10.05 -0.33
C PRO A 415 0.38 10.00 1.00
N ARG A 416 -0.18 9.31 2.01
CA ARG A 416 0.45 9.21 3.33
C ARG A 416 1.86 8.60 3.29
N VAL A 417 2.09 7.62 2.41
CA VAL A 417 3.39 6.96 2.29
C VAL A 417 4.40 7.93 1.69
N VAL A 418 4.00 8.61 0.61
CA VAL A 418 4.86 9.59 -0.05
C VAL A 418 5.20 10.73 0.92
N ALA A 419 4.24 11.13 1.76
CA ALA A 419 4.45 12.12 2.79
C ALA A 419 5.37 11.63 3.92
N GLU A 420 5.22 10.38 4.37
CA GLU A 420 6.08 9.74 5.38
C GLU A 420 7.54 9.67 4.89
N THR A 421 7.77 9.24 3.64
CA THR A 421 9.12 9.25 3.04
C THR A 421 9.68 10.67 2.93
N ALA A 422 8.86 11.64 2.52
CA ALA A 422 9.28 13.03 2.40
C ALA A 422 9.51 13.73 3.75
N ALA A 423 8.97 13.20 4.85
CA ALA A 423 9.06 13.76 6.20
C ALA A 423 10.22 13.19 7.03
N GLN A 424 10.92 12.17 6.54
CA GLN A 424 11.99 11.50 7.29
C GLN A 424 13.09 12.49 7.67
N PRO A 425 13.54 12.49 8.95
CA PRO A 425 14.58 13.38 9.38
C PRO A 425 15.96 12.96 8.85
N ALA A 426 16.84 13.92 8.67
CA ALA A 426 18.28 13.66 8.58
C ALA A 426 18.91 13.89 9.95
N HIS A 427 19.83 13.01 10.36
CA HIS A 427 20.52 13.11 11.63
C HIS A 427 21.98 13.42 11.43
N LEU A 428 22.54 14.22 12.32
CA LEU A 428 23.96 14.50 12.38
C LEU A 428 24.40 14.50 13.85
N HIS A 429 25.28 13.55 14.18
CA HIS A 429 25.94 13.53 15.47
C HIS A 429 27.29 14.25 15.37
N LEU A 430 27.49 15.28 16.18
CA LEU A 430 28.73 16.02 16.29
C LEU A 430 29.40 15.73 17.62
N HIS A 431 30.68 15.36 17.56
CA HIS A 431 31.47 15.02 18.75
C HIS A 431 32.66 15.97 18.89
N GLY A 432 32.84 16.53 20.08
CA GLY A 432 34.01 17.32 20.47
C GLY A 432 34.52 16.87 21.83
N GLU A 433 35.65 17.43 22.28
CA GLU A 433 36.28 17.03 23.56
C GLU A 433 35.44 17.41 24.79
N ALA A 434 34.71 18.54 24.72
CA ALA A 434 33.98 19.10 25.85
C ALA A 434 32.45 19.04 25.70
N ALA A 435 31.93 18.83 24.49
CA ALA A 435 30.51 18.80 24.21
C ALA A 435 30.20 17.93 22.98
N MET A 436 28.97 17.44 22.93
CA MET A 436 28.41 16.67 21.85
C MET A 436 27.06 17.27 21.44
N ALA A 437 26.68 17.11 20.18
CA ALA A 437 25.42 17.62 19.67
C ALA A 437 24.76 16.60 18.74
N ASP A 438 23.50 16.27 19.03
CA ASP A 438 22.64 15.49 18.15
C ASP A 438 21.70 16.44 17.41
N LEU A 439 21.90 16.56 16.11
CA LEU A 439 21.11 17.41 15.23
C LEU A 439 20.11 16.55 14.47
N THR A 440 18.87 17.02 14.40
CA THR A 440 17.79 16.39 13.66
C THR A 440 17.14 17.43 12.74
N PHE A 441 17.26 17.23 11.44
CA PHE A 441 16.68 18.07 10.39
C PHE A 441 15.36 17.45 9.93
N THR A 442 14.23 18.12 10.13
CA THR A 442 12.90 17.59 9.78
C THR A 442 12.14 18.55 8.84
N PRO A 443 11.89 18.18 7.58
CA PRO A 443 12.35 16.97 6.91
C PRO A 443 13.87 17.00 6.59
N GLY A 444 14.47 15.84 6.39
CA GLY A 444 15.88 15.65 6.01
C GLY A 444 16.15 15.93 4.53
N ARG A 445 15.53 16.97 3.97
CA ARG A 445 15.64 17.35 2.56
C ARG A 445 15.60 18.86 2.36
N ALA A 446 15.99 19.32 1.19
CA ALA A 446 15.93 20.73 0.81
C ALA A 446 14.52 21.34 0.98
N GLY A 447 14.48 22.65 1.20
CA GLY A 447 13.27 23.42 1.43
C GLY A 447 13.09 23.84 2.89
N PRO A 448 11.86 24.20 3.29
CA PRO A 448 11.54 24.55 4.67
C PRO A 448 11.70 23.32 5.59
N MET A 449 12.48 23.46 6.66
CA MET A 449 12.67 22.42 7.67
C MET A 449 12.85 23.02 9.06
N LEU A 450 12.66 22.18 10.08
CA LEU A 450 13.01 22.49 11.46
C LEU A 450 14.27 21.71 11.83
N LEU A 451 15.31 22.42 12.27
CA LEU A 451 16.45 21.80 12.94
C LEU A 451 16.16 21.77 14.44
N ARG A 452 16.30 20.59 15.05
CA ARG A 452 16.34 20.41 16.51
C ARG A 452 17.72 19.92 16.93
N ILE A 453 18.24 20.45 18.03
CA ILE A 453 19.59 20.15 18.54
C ILE A 453 19.47 19.75 20.00
N TRP A 454 19.96 18.56 20.33
CA TRP A 454 20.20 18.12 21.71
C TRP A 454 21.67 18.27 22.04
N LEU A 455 22.00 18.83 23.20
CA LEU A 455 23.37 19.12 23.60
C LEU A 455 23.73 18.38 24.90
N THR A 456 24.85 17.67 24.87
CA THR A 456 25.41 17.00 26.06
C THR A 456 26.89 17.32 26.24
N ASP A 457 27.41 17.08 27.44
CA ASP A 457 28.85 17.00 27.67
C ASP A 457 29.42 15.64 27.22
N ALA A 458 30.72 15.44 27.40
CA ALA A 458 31.42 14.18 27.09
C ALA A 458 30.97 12.99 27.98
N GLY A 459 30.28 13.26 29.09
CA GLY A 459 29.67 12.26 29.97
C GLY A 459 28.21 11.95 29.64
N PHE A 460 27.69 12.47 28.50
CA PHE A 460 26.30 12.38 28.06
C PHE A 460 25.29 13.10 28.98
N ALA A 461 25.75 13.97 29.88
CA ALA A 461 24.86 14.81 30.68
C ALA A 461 24.39 16.01 29.86
N ALA A 462 23.10 16.35 29.95
CA ALA A 462 22.53 17.49 29.22
C ALA A 462 23.19 18.81 29.62
N ILE A 463 23.55 19.64 28.65
CA ILE A 463 24.13 20.96 28.86
C ILE A 463 23.27 22.06 28.26
N SER A 464 23.26 23.24 28.89
CA SER A 464 22.52 24.42 28.43
C SER A 464 23.47 25.60 28.25
N PRO A 465 24.11 25.74 27.08
CA PRO A 465 24.98 26.88 26.80
C PRO A 465 24.20 28.20 26.83
N ARG A 466 24.91 29.31 27.04
CA ARG A 466 24.34 30.66 27.00
C ARG A 466 23.83 31.05 25.61
N SER A 467 24.47 30.55 24.56
CA SER A 467 24.05 30.77 23.17
C SER A 467 24.56 29.66 22.25
N VAL A 468 23.79 29.34 21.22
CA VAL A 468 24.14 28.42 20.14
C VAL A 468 24.09 29.19 18.83
N ALA A 469 25.19 29.23 18.08
CA ALA A 469 25.20 29.79 16.74
C ALA A 469 25.41 28.69 15.70
N LEU A 470 24.47 28.59 14.75
CA LEU A 470 24.51 27.64 13.66
C LEU A 470 25.06 28.30 12.40
N SER A 471 25.98 27.60 11.73
CA SER A 471 26.45 27.92 10.39
C SER A 471 26.29 26.72 9.47
N LEU A 472 25.74 26.96 8.29
CA LEU A 472 25.52 25.96 7.25
C LEU A 472 26.23 26.41 5.97
N SER A 473 26.89 25.51 5.25
CA SER A 473 27.49 25.83 3.95
C SER A 473 27.44 24.63 3.01
N ASN A 474 27.43 24.91 1.71
CA ASN A 474 27.57 23.91 0.66
C ASN A 474 28.47 24.49 -0.45
N PRO A 475 29.80 24.37 -0.31
CA PRO A 475 30.75 24.92 -1.28
C PRO A 475 30.59 24.33 -2.70
N ALA A 476 30.14 23.08 -2.81
CA ALA A 476 29.91 22.42 -4.10
C ALA A 476 28.78 23.09 -4.91
N LEU A 477 27.82 23.73 -4.23
CA LEU A 477 26.75 24.51 -4.84
C LEU A 477 27.07 26.02 -4.89
N GLY A 478 28.29 26.44 -4.52
CA GLY A 478 28.66 27.84 -4.40
C GLY A 478 27.97 28.58 -3.24
N ILE A 479 27.42 27.85 -2.27
CA ILE A 479 26.73 28.41 -1.11
C ILE A 479 27.75 28.58 0.03
N GLU A 480 28.15 29.82 0.26
CA GLU A 480 28.99 30.20 1.38
C GLU A 480 28.26 30.08 2.74
N ARG A 481 28.96 30.43 3.82
CA ARG A 481 28.50 30.25 5.20
C ARG A 481 27.21 31.04 5.50
N LEU A 482 26.10 30.32 5.62
CA LEU A 482 24.79 30.82 6.06
C LEU A 482 24.68 30.70 7.59
N ARG A 483 24.64 31.85 8.28
CA ARG A 483 24.36 31.88 9.73
C ARG A 483 22.86 31.89 10.00
N ARG A 484 22.45 31.19 11.06
CA ARG A 484 21.06 31.09 11.50
C ARG A 484 20.97 31.23 13.02
N SER A 485 19.91 31.87 13.49
CA SER A 485 19.60 31.93 14.93
C SER A 485 19.10 30.56 15.37
N VAL A 486 19.54 30.15 16.56
CA VAL A 486 19.05 28.95 17.23
C VAL A 486 18.52 29.38 18.58
N GLU A 487 17.26 29.05 18.86
CA GLU A 487 16.57 29.46 20.08
C GLU A 487 16.36 28.26 20.99
N PRO A 488 16.44 28.42 22.33
CA PRO A 488 16.13 27.34 23.25
C PRO A 488 14.63 27.04 23.24
N ALA A 489 14.28 25.75 23.22
CA ALA A 489 12.93 25.24 23.35
C ALA A 489 12.63 24.84 24.80
N ALA A 490 11.34 24.72 25.14
CA ALA A 490 10.88 24.45 26.49
C ALA A 490 11.22 23.03 27.02
N ASP A 491 11.61 22.11 26.14
CA ASP A 491 11.89 20.72 26.42
C ASP A 491 13.41 20.39 26.49
N GLY A 492 14.25 21.42 26.57
CA GLY A 492 15.71 21.28 26.67
C GLY A 492 16.44 21.15 25.33
N PHE A 493 15.70 21.13 24.22
CA PHE A 493 16.27 21.22 22.87
C PHE A 493 16.55 22.66 22.47
N TRP A 494 17.33 22.82 21.41
CA TRP A 494 17.50 24.07 20.70
C TRP A 494 16.93 23.94 19.29
N GLU A 495 16.26 24.96 18.78
CA GLU A 495 15.54 24.88 17.51
C GLU A 495 15.89 26.03 16.57
N ALA A 496 15.94 25.72 15.27
CA ALA A 496 16.11 26.70 14.22
C ALA A 496 15.24 26.35 13.00
N PRO A 497 14.29 27.21 12.60
CA PRO A 497 13.64 27.06 11.30
C PRO A 497 14.64 27.39 10.19
N LEU A 498 14.75 26.50 9.21
CA LEU A 498 15.67 26.62 8.08
C LEU A 498 14.90 26.61 6.76
N LEU A 499 15.48 27.27 5.77
CA LEU A 499 15.07 27.19 4.38
C LEU A 499 16.34 26.96 3.56
N LEU A 500 16.57 25.72 3.15
CA LEU A 500 17.75 25.37 2.34
C LEU A 500 17.34 25.23 0.88
N PRO A 501 18.06 25.88 -0.06
CA PRO A 501 17.62 25.97 -1.45
C PRO A 501 17.84 24.67 -2.27
N ALA A 502 18.65 23.74 -1.77
CA ALA A 502 19.02 22.52 -2.46
C ALA A 502 19.50 21.43 -1.49
N GLY A 503 19.42 20.17 -1.92
CA GLY A 503 19.94 19.01 -1.20
C GLY A 503 21.45 18.86 -1.36
N GLY A 504 21.97 17.68 -1.04
CA GLY A 504 23.39 17.32 -1.08
C GLY A 504 24.07 17.44 0.29
N THR A 505 25.39 17.35 0.30
CA THR A 505 26.20 17.40 1.52
C THR A 505 26.35 18.83 2.02
N TRP A 506 25.79 19.10 3.19
CA TRP A 506 25.92 20.37 3.88
C TRP A 506 26.93 20.27 5.02
N THR A 507 27.90 21.17 5.06
CA THR A 507 28.78 21.35 6.21
C THR A 507 28.03 22.14 7.28
N VAL A 508 27.95 21.57 8.47
CA VAL A 508 27.28 22.12 9.64
C VAL A 508 28.33 22.46 10.69
N GLU A 509 28.29 23.69 11.20
CA GLU A 509 29.13 24.12 12.31
C GLU A 509 28.27 24.73 13.42
N LEU A 510 28.54 24.34 14.65
CA LEU A 510 27.95 24.89 15.86
C LEU A 510 29.02 25.59 16.70
N ASP A 511 28.75 26.83 17.06
CA ASP A 511 29.51 27.60 18.04
C ASP A 511 28.70 27.66 19.35
N LEU A 512 29.13 26.91 20.37
CA LEU A 512 28.48 26.78 21.67
C LEU A 512 29.17 27.68 22.70
N ARG A 513 28.49 28.69 23.22
CA ARG A 513 29.01 29.55 24.29
C ARG A 513 28.60 28.98 25.64
N ILE A 514 29.49 28.23 26.29
CA ILE A 514 29.18 27.59 27.58
C ILE A 514 29.07 28.64 28.69
N ASP A 515 30.05 29.52 28.78
CA ASP A 515 30.12 30.63 29.73
C ASP A 515 30.74 31.87 29.04
N SER A 516 31.01 32.94 29.77
CA SER A 516 31.54 34.19 29.20
C SER A 516 32.90 34.04 28.50
N PHE A 517 33.68 33.02 28.84
CA PHE A 517 35.06 32.82 28.40
C PHE A 517 35.25 31.55 27.55
N THR A 518 34.35 30.57 27.67
CA THR A 518 34.45 29.27 26.99
C THR A 518 33.57 29.19 25.74
N LEU A 519 34.20 28.99 24.58
CA LEU A 519 33.54 28.71 23.30
C LEU A 519 33.95 27.32 22.81
N VAL A 520 32.98 26.43 22.60
CA VAL A 520 33.19 25.10 22.03
C VAL A 520 32.69 25.10 20.60
N LYS A 521 33.48 24.55 19.67
CA LYS A 521 33.12 24.44 18.27
C LYS A 521 32.93 22.98 17.89
N LEU A 522 31.82 22.70 17.22
CA LEU A 522 31.51 21.38 16.68
C LEU A 522 31.27 21.53 15.18
N ALA A 523 31.76 20.58 14.39
CA ALA A 523 31.59 20.61 12.94
C ALA A 523 31.41 19.20 12.39
N GLY A 524 30.62 19.09 11.33
CA GLY A 524 30.39 17.83 10.62
C GLY A 524 29.66 18.07 9.32
N GLN A 525 29.22 16.98 8.69
CA GLN A 525 28.50 17.02 7.43
C GLN A 525 27.20 16.23 7.54
N VAL A 526 26.13 16.78 6.97
CA VAL A 526 24.85 16.08 6.83
C VAL A 526 24.48 16.04 5.35
N ASP A 527 24.04 14.87 4.90
CA ASP A 527 23.44 14.73 3.58
C ASP A 527 21.95 14.98 3.68
N LEU A 528 21.48 15.95 2.90
CA LEU A 528 20.06 16.28 2.78
C LEU A 528 19.56 15.83 1.42
N ASN A 529 18.41 15.17 1.39
CA ASN A 529 17.79 14.80 0.13
C ASN A 529 17.39 16.05 -0.70
N PRO A 530 17.32 15.94 -2.03
CA PRO A 530 16.89 17.04 -2.89
C PRO A 530 15.43 17.46 -2.70
#